data_AF-A0A6M4BKX0-F1
#
_entry.id   AF-A0A6M4BKX0-F1
#
_cell.length_a   1.000
_cell.length_b   1.000
_cell.length_c   1.000
_cell.angle_alpha   90.00
_cell.angle_beta   90.00
_cell.angle_gamma   90.00
#
_symmetry.space_group_name_H-M   'P 1'
#
loop_
_entity.id
_entity.type
_entity.pdbx_description
1 polymer ?
#
loop_
_entity_poly.entity_id
_entity_poly.type
_entity_poly.pdbx_seq_one_letter_code
_entity_poly.pdbx_strand_id
1 'polypeptide(L)'
;GDAFLALWKTDKRSFLCHTIHTVIACALIIQHSYASYETDVKVSLKVKLAISAGNLIFAPIGTGIDMNYVIVGLPVLEAKNAESVCTSGEVKLTPTAWAHCYSRNYDHVVHGDGHVTVKSILYDPHENDVNKPFLGFGALVKQIKRPYSAQDNIPELLRISSTDLSAADTLKKNELLGLRKTILLAEQNNIGSEIRKFMIRPVLTQIDAHQPLEYLTEMRQVSILFITLKPREGPFPQLVTIVNNAYQITCEIVYKSMGCVNKIILFDKDIMILVVFGLRGFKHESEAQAALKCAYSIRKSLSGLDGVQDVSIGVTTGQVYCGVVGHPLRREFTVIGAIVNKAARLMCKFR
;
A
#
# COMPACT_ATOMS: atom_id res chain seq x y z
N GLY A 1 -1.24 6.94 4.70
CA GLY A 1 -2.49 6.70 3.94
C GLY A 1 -2.55 7.59 2.71
N ASP A 2 -1.38 7.81 2.12
CA ASP A 2 -1.01 8.94 1.27
C ASP A 2 -0.30 8.46 0.01
N ALA A 3 0.04 7.16 -0.04
CA ALA A 3 0.60 6.49 -1.20
C ALA A 3 0.09 5.05 -1.27
N PHE A 4 0.12 4.50 -2.48
CA PHE A 4 0.01 3.06 -2.72
C PHE A 4 1.32 2.57 -3.35
N LEU A 5 1.69 1.34 -3.05
CA LEU A 5 2.82 0.65 -3.69
C LEU A 5 2.26 -0.42 -4.62
N ALA A 6 2.66 -0.36 -5.88
CA ALA A 6 2.32 -1.36 -6.89
C ALA A 6 3.59 -2.09 -7.33
N LEU A 7 3.48 -3.41 -7.53
CA LEU A 7 4.60 -4.27 -7.87
C LEU A 7 4.31 -5.05 -9.15
N TRP A 8 5.24 -4.96 -10.10
CA TRP A 8 5.27 -5.81 -11.29
C TRP A 8 6.39 -6.83 -11.13
N LYS A 9 6.00 -8.08 -10.87
CA LYS A 9 6.94 -9.20 -10.82
C LYS A 9 7.32 -9.58 -12.25
N THR A 10 8.61 -9.61 -12.54
CA THR A 10 9.15 -10.05 -13.83
C THR A 10 9.61 -11.50 -13.71
N ASP A 11 9.23 -12.34 -14.67
CA ASP A 11 9.71 -13.72 -14.73
C ASP A 11 11.08 -13.81 -15.41
N LYS A 12 11.83 -14.88 -15.16
CA LYS A 12 13.15 -15.11 -15.80
C LYS A 12 13.10 -15.15 -17.34
N ARG A 13 11.91 -15.32 -17.92
CA ARG A 13 11.68 -15.43 -19.36
C ARG A 13 11.32 -14.09 -20.03
N SER A 14 10.88 -13.10 -19.26
CA SER A 14 10.52 -11.78 -19.80
C SER A 14 11.65 -10.80 -19.53
N PHE A 15 11.96 -9.95 -20.50
CA PHE A 15 12.94 -8.90 -20.31
C PHE A 15 12.40 -7.84 -19.36
N LEU A 16 13.22 -7.46 -18.38
CA LEU A 16 12.88 -6.42 -17.41
C LEU A 16 12.55 -5.07 -18.10
N CYS A 17 13.18 -4.77 -19.24
CA CYS A 17 12.90 -3.57 -20.03
C CYS A 17 11.45 -3.51 -20.53
N HIS A 18 10.86 -4.63 -20.94
CA HIS A 18 9.47 -4.71 -21.40
C HIS A 18 8.49 -4.46 -20.26
N THR A 19 8.78 -5.03 -19.08
CA THR A 19 7.98 -4.78 -17.89
C THR A 19 8.07 -3.33 -17.45
N ILE A 20 9.28 -2.74 -17.41
CA ILE A 20 9.46 -1.33 -17.07
C ILE A 20 8.71 -0.44 -18.06
N HIS A 21 8.78 -0.72 -19.37
CA HIS A 21 8.00 0.01 -20.37
C HIS A 21 6.50 -0.02 -20.08
N THR A 22 5.96 -1.20 -19.75
CA THR A 22 4.55 -1.37 -19.38
C THR A 22 4.19 -0.55 -18.14
N VAL A 23 5.09 -0.47 -17.16
CA VAL A 23 4.92 0.36 -15.95
C VAL A 23 4.94 1.85 -16.29
N ILE A 24 5.85 2.31 -17.15
CA ILE A 24 5.90 3.70 -17.63
C ILE A 24 4.61 4.05 -18.36
N ALA A 25 4.16 3.19 -19.27
CA ALA A 25 2.89 3.35 -19.98
C ALA A 25 1.71 3.47 -19.00
N CYS A 26 1.61 2.57 -18.02
CA CYS A 26 0.59 2.63 -16.98
C CYS A 26 0.66 3.94 -16.17
N ALA A 27 1.86 4.36 -15.77
CA ALA A 27 2.06 5.59 -15.01
C ALA A 27 1.63 6.85 -15.81
N LEU A 28 1.99 6.91 -17.09
CA LEU A 28 1.58 8.01 -17.98
C LEU A 28 0.06 8.03 -18.21
N ILE A 29 -0.59 6.86 -18.29
CA ILE A 29 -2.05 6.78 -18.37
C ILE A 29 -2.70 7.30 -17.08
N ILE A 30 -2.16 6.93 -15.92
CA ILE A 30 -2.64 7.43 -14.62
C ILE A 30 -2.50 8.95 -14.56
N GLN A 31 -1.34 9.49 -14.96
CA GLN A 31 -1.18 10.95 -15.03
C GLN A 31 -2.15 11.57 -16.04
N HIS A 32 -2.25 11.05 -17.26
CA HIS A 32 -3.14 11.63 -18.26
C HIS A 32 -4.63 11.61 -17.84
N SER A 33 -5.05 10.58 -17.11
CA SER A 33 -6.45 10.38 -16.72
C SER A 33 -6.79 11.04 -15.38
N TYR A 34 -5.84 11.11 -14.44
CA TYR A 34 -6.07 11.46 -13.04
C TYR A 34 -5.00 12.40 -12.45
N ALA A 35 -4.19 13.08 -13.27
CA ALA A 35 -3.13 13.99 -12.79
C ALA A 35 -3.66 15.13 -11.93
N SER A 36 -4.87 15.62 -12.21
CA SER A 36 -5.50 16.69 -11.45
C SER A 36 -6.97 16.36 -11.20
N TYR A 37 -7.34 16.33 -9.92
CA TYR A 37 -8.72 16.21 -9.50
C TYR A 37 -9.08 17.41 -8.62
N GLU A 38 -10.05 18.21 -9.05
CA GLU A 38 -10.58 19.29 -8.23
C GLU A 38 -11.66 18.74 -7.31
N THR A 39 -11.43 18.89 -6.01
CA THR A 39 -12.40 18.51 -4.98
C THR A 39 -13.47 19.57 -4.80
N ASP A 40 -14.61 19.19 -4.21
CA ASP A 40 -15.72 20.10 -3.89
C ASP A 40 -15.32 21.25 -2.96
N VAL A 41 -14.24 21.06 -2.19
CA VAL A 41 -13.63 22.08 -1.33
C VAL A 41 -12.56 22.93 -2.04
N LYS A 42 -12.51 22.89 -3.37
CA LYS A 42 -11.57 23.64 -4.25
C LYS A 42 -10.09 23.37 -3.99
N VAL A 43 -9.77 22.17 -3.49
CA VAL A 43 -8.39 21.69 -3.40
C VAL A 43 -8.09 20.84 -4.64
N SER A 44 -7.06 21.20 -5.38
CA SER A 44 -6.56 20.40 -6.52
C SER A 44 -5.65 19.30 -5.99
N LEU A 45 -6.09 18.06 -6.13
CA LEU A 45 -5.30 16.88 -5.83
C LEU A 45 -4.50 16.49 -7.06
N LYS A 46 -3.19 16.27 -6.86
CA LYS A 46 -2.29 15.80 -7.90
C LYS A 46 -1.54 14.57 -7.44
N VAL A 47 -1.30 13.64 -8.35
CA VAL A 47 -0.55 12.42 -8.08
C VAL A 47 0.91 12.57 -8.53
N LYS A 48 1.80 11.90 -7.81
CA LYS A 48 3.21 11.74 -8.14
C LYS A 48 3.46 10.25 -8.35
N LEU A 49 4.22 9.90 -9.38
CA LEU A 49 4.55 8.51 -9.65
C LEU A 49 6.07 8.37 -9.70
N ALA A 50 6.58 7.42 -8.93
CA ALA A 50 7.98 7.07 -8.88
C ALA A 50 8.16 5.60 -9.29
N ILE A 51 9.12 5.31 -10.15
CA ILE A 51 9.38 3.98 -10.69
C ILE A 51 10.82 3.57 -10.36
N SER A 52 10.94 2.38 -9.77
CA SER A 52 12.19 1.73 -9.43
C SER A 52 12.20 0.29 -9.89
N ALA A 53 13.36 -0.25 -10.22
CA ALA A 53 13.50 -1.64 -10.63
C ALA A 53 14.68 -2.31 -9.92
N GLY A 54 14.52 -3.60 -9.62
CA GLY A 54 15.58 -4.41 -9.03
C GLY A 54 15.03 -5.53 -8.17
N ASN A 55 15.90 -6.10 -7.35
CA ASN A 55 15.57 -7.24 -6.50
C ASN A 55 14.93 -6.79 -5.19
N LEU A 56 13.89 -7.50 -4.79
CA LEU A 56 13.24 -7.33 -3.49
C LEU A 56 13.04 -8.67 -2.81
N ILE A 57 12.88 -8.61 -1.50
CA ILE A 57 12.55 -9.71 -0.62
C ILE A 57 11.16 -9.43 -0.08
N PHE A 58 10.30 -10.44 -0.15
CA PHE A 58 9.01 -10.46 0.51
C PHE A 58 9.13 -11.40 1.72
N ALA A 59 8.84 -10.90 2.92
CA ALA A 59 8.92 -11.69 4.14
C ALA A 59 7.61 -11.60 4.92
N PRO A 60 6.90 -12.73 5.15
CA PRO A 60 5.81 -12.77 6.11
C PRO A 60 6.38 -12.66 7.53
N ILE A 61 5.67 -11.94 8.40
CA ILE A 61 6.02 -11.69 9.79
C ILE A 61 4.79 -11.92 10.68
N GLY A 62 5.02 -12.10 11.98
CA GLY A 62 3.98 -12.43 12.95
C GLY A 62 3.87 -13.92 13.23
N THR A 63 2.92 -14.28 14.08
CA THR A 63 2.72 -15.64 14.58
C THR A 63 1.23 -15.93 14.75
N GLY A 64 0.86 -17.21 14.52
CA GLY A 64 -0.48 -17.70 14.81
C GLY A 64 -1.57 -17.07 13.93
N ILE A 65 -2.37 -16.18 14.52
CA ILE A 65 -3.55 -15.57 13.91
C ILE A 65 -3.31 -14.15 13.36
N ASP A 66 -2.21 -13.51 13.76
CA ASP A 66 -1.89 -12.13 13.40
C ASP A 66 -0.60 -12.10 12.58
N MET A 67 -0.75 -12.23 11.28
CA MET A 67 0.33 -12.17 10.30
C MET A 67 0.33 -10.82 9.59
N ASN A 68 1.51 -10.37 9.21
CA ASN A 68 1.71 -9.25 8.30
C ASN A 68 2.83 -9.60 7.32
N TYR A 69 3.18 -8.69 6.42
CA TYR A 69 4.32 -8.86 5.54
C TYR A 69 5.11 -7.57 5.44
N VAL A 70 6.40 -7.71 5.14
CA VAL A 70 7.27 -6.61 4.78
C VAL A 70 7.92 -6.86 3.43
N ILE A 71 8.14 -5.79 2.69
CA ILE A 71 8.85 -5.80 1.42
C ILE A 71 10.12 -4.99 1.63
N VAL A 72 11.25 -5.59 1.31
CA VAL A 72 12.59 -5.01 1.55
C VAL A 72 13.42 -5.14 0.30
N GLY A 73 14.11 -4.09 -0.08
CA GLY A 73 15.03 -4.12 -1.20
C GLY A 73 15.39 -2.72 -1.65
N LEU A 74 16.45 -2.63 -2.45
CA LEU A 74 16.90 -1.38 -3.04
C LEU A 74 15.77 -0.66 -3.81
N PRO A 75 14.91 -1.33 -4.59
CA PRO A 75 13.84 -0.65 -5.33
C PRO A 75 12.86 0.08 -4.41
N VAL A 76 12.49 -0.50 -3.27
CA VAL A 76 11.55 0.13 -2.32
C VAL A 76 12.16 1.41 -1.74
N LEU A 77 13.45 1.38 -1.43
CA LEU A 77 14.20 2.54 -0.95
C LEU A 77 14.29 3.63 -2.03
N GLU A 78 14.73 3.26 -3.22
CA GLU A 78 14.90 4.21 -4.32
C GLU A 78 13.57 4.81 -4.77
N ALA A 79 12.47 4.03 -4.78
CA ALA A 79 11.14 4.55 -5.08
C ALA A 79 10.69 5.64 -4.09
N LYS A 80 10.97 5.45 -2.79
CA LYS A 80 10.66 6.45 -1.77
C LYS A 80 11.50 7.71 -1.95
N ASN A 81 12.80 7.56 -2.21
CA ASN A 81 13.69 8.70 -2.47
C ASN A 81 13.25 9.45 -3.73
N ALA A 82 12.92 8.72 -4.80
CA ALA A 82 12.38 9.29 -6.04
C ALA A 82 11.04 10.01 -5.83
N GLU A 83 10.16 9.51 -4.97
CA GLU A 83 8.90 10.19 -4.61
C GLU A 83 9.18 11.54 -3.94
N SER A 84 10.15 11.61 -3.04
CA SER A 84 10.50 12.84 -2.32
C SER A 84 11.03 13.96 -3.25
N VAL A 85 11.72 13.59 -4.34
CA VAL A 85 12.21 14.52 -5.37
C VAL A 85 11.22 14.69 -6.54
N CYS A 86 10.10 13.95 -6.54
CA CYS A 86 9.10 14.01 -7.60
C CYS A 86 8.18 15.20 -7.40
N THR A 87 7.97 15.96 -8.47
CA THR A 87 7.03 17.08 -8.54
C THR A 87 5.63 16.57 -8.91
N SER A 88 4.60 17.26 -8.43
CA SER A 88 3.20 16.86 -8.68
C SER A 88 2.86 16.85 -10.17
N GLY A 89 2.34 15.74 -10.68
CA GLY A 89 2.05 15.54 -12.10
C GLY A 89 3.18 14.91 -12.92
N GLU A 90 4.31 14.57 -12.29
CA GLU A 90 5.43 13.90 -12.98
C GLU A 90 5.43 12.38 -12.81
N VAL A 91 6.07 11.71 -13.77
CA VAL A 91 6.51 10.31 -13.68
C VAL A 91 8.04 10.32 -13.62
N LYS A 92 8.59 9.94 -12.47
CA LYS A 92 10.04 9.97 -12.22
C LYS A 92 10.60 8.56 -12.09
N LEU A 93 11.69 8.30 -12.78
CA LEU A 93 12.43 7.04 -12.78
C LEU A 93 13.72 7.21 -11.99
N THR A 94 14.05 6.17 -11.24
CA THR A 94 15.34 6.00 -10.56
C THR A 94 16.42 5.58 -11.57
N PRO A 95 17.72 5.81 -11.27
CA PRO A 95 18.82 5.38 -12.14
C PRO A 95 18.78 3.88 -12.47
N THR A 96 18.40 3.05 -11.51
CA THR A 96 18.30 1.59 -11.67
C THR A 96 17.21 1.18 -12.65
N ALA A 97 16.05 1.84 -12.62
CA ALA A 97 15.00 1.63 -13.61
C ALA A 97 15.40 2.16 -15.00
N TRP A 98 16.00 3.35 -15.05
CA TRP A 98 16.40 3.97 -16.30
C TRP A 98 17.51 3.22 -17.03
N ALA A 99 18.43 2.56 -16.32
CA ALA A 99 19.49 1.74 -16.89
C ALA A 99 18.98 0.60 -17.80
N HIS A 100 17.72 0.19 -17.64
CA HIS A 100 17.07 -0.84 -18.46
C HIS A 100 16.23 -0.25 -19.61
N CYS A 101 16.17 1.07 -19.76
CA CYS A 101 15.39 1.76 -20.77
C CYS A 101 16.27 2.26 -21.92
N TYR A 102 15.79 2.15 -23.15
CA TYR A 102 16.44 2.79 -24.30
C TYR A 102 15.97 4.25 -24.41
N SER A 103 16.89 5.20 -24.30
CA SER A 103 16.59 6.64 -24.30
C SER A 103 15.81 7.11 -25.54
N ARG A 104 16.04 6.50 -26.70
CA ARG A 104 15.33 6.79 -27.96
C ARG A 104 13.82 6.59 -27.86
N ASN A 105 13.36 5.69 -26.99
CA ASN A 105 11.95 5.32 -26.89
C ASN A 105 11.11 6.34 -26.10
N TYR A 106 11.73 7.33 -25.44
CA TYR A 106 11.05 8.21 -24.50
C TYR A 106 11.46 9.67 -24.67
N ASP A 107 10.48 10.57 -24.59
CA ASP A 107 10.74 11.98 -24.32
C ASP A 107 11.01 12.15 -22.82
N HIS A 108 12.23 12.53 -22.47
CA HIS A 108 12.73 12.50 -21.10
C HIS A 108 13.67 13.66 -20.78
N VAL A 109 13.76 13.98 -19.49
CA VAL A 109 14.71 14.95 -18.94
C VAL A 109 15.52 14.27 -17.84
N VAL A 110 16.83 14.25 -18.00
CA VAL A 110 17.77 13.73 -16.99
C VAL A 110 18.13 14.87 -16.03
N HIS A 111 17.96 14.63 -14.74
CA HIS A 111 18.30 15.59 -13.68
C HIS A 111 19.72 15.36 -13.17
N GLY A 112 20.32 16.37 -12.55
CA GLY A 112 21.71 16.30 -12.05
C GLY A 112 21.94 15.28 -10.93
N ASP A 113 20.87 14.81 -10.29
CA ASP A 113 20.88 13.76 -9.27
C ASP A 113 20.76 12.33 -9.85
N GLY A 114 20.70 12.19 -11.18
CA GLY A 114 20.59 10.93 -11.89
C GLY A 114 19.15 10.42 -12.07
N HIS A 115 18.15 11.07 -11.47
CA HIS A 115 16.75 10.74 -11.73
C HIS A 115 16.33 11.21 -13.12
N VAL A 116 15.35 10.52 -13.71
CA VAL A 116 14.86 10.83 -15.05
C VAL A 116 13.36 11.07 -15.01
N THR A 117 12.90 12.23 -15.48
CA THR A 117 11.47 12.49 -15.67
C THR A 117 11.08 12.08 -17.09
N VAL A 118 10.09 11.21 -17.23
CA VAL A 118 9.55 10.78 -18.53
C VAL A 118 8.26 11.53 -18.80
N LYS A 119 8.19 12.20 -19.96
CA LYS A 119 7.02 13.00 -20.39
C LYS A 119 6.10 12.20 -21.31
N SER A 120 6.66 11.47 -22.26
CA SER A 120 5.90 10.67 -23.20
C SER A 120 6.70 9.49 -23.75
N ILE A 121 5.98 8.50 -24.29
CA ILE A 121 6.57 7.37 -25.02
C ILE A 121 6.55 7.72 -26.50
N LEU A 122 7.71 7.61 -27.15
CA LEU A 122 7.91 7.86 -28.58
C LEU A 122 7.82 6.56 -29.39
N TYR A 123 8.39 5.47 -28.88
CA TYR A 123 8.43 4.16 -29.56
C TYR A 123 8.19 3.02 -28.56
N ASP A 124 7.44 2.00 -28.97
CA ASP A 124 7.18 0.80 -28.17
C ASP A 124 8.28 -0.26 -28.39
N PRO A 125 9.02 -0.69 -27.35
CA PRO A 125 10.02 -1.75 -27.47
C PRO A 125 9.45 -3.13 -27.79
N HIS A 126 8.14 -3.36 -27.64
CA HIS A 126 7.51 -4.62 -28.03
C HIS A 126 7.25 -4.72 -29.53
N GLU A 127 7.21 -3.59 -30.23
CA GLU A 127 7.03 -3.57 -31.67
C GLU A 127 8.39 -3.72 -32.37
N ASN A 128 8.48 -4.67 -33.30
CA ASN A 128 9.70 -4.90 -34.09
C ASN A 128 10.02 -3.75 -35.06
N ASP A 129 9.09 -2.82 -35.26
CA ASP A 129 9.19 -1.72 -36.22
C ASP A 129 9.46 -0.38 -35.51
N VAL A 130 10.74 -0.13 -35.24
CA VAL A 130 11.24 1.05 -34.51
C VAL A 130 10.95 2.38 -35.23
N ASN A 131 10.40 2.33 -36.46
CA ASN A 131 10.06 3.52 -37.23
C ASN A 131 8.59 3.96 -37.03
N LYS A 132 7.76 3.14 -36.40
CA LYS A 132 6.38 3.51 -36.10
C LYS A 132 6.30 4.31 -34.80
N PRO A 133 5.81 5.56 -34.83
CA PRO A 133 5.61 6.31 -33.61
C PRO A 133 4.52 5.64 -32.77
N PHE A 134 4.67 5.69 -31.45
CA PHE A 134 3.67 5.19 -30.51
C PHE A 134 2.32 5.87 -30.79
N LEU A 135 1.30 5.08 -31.17
CA LEU A 135 -0.04 5.56 -31.55
C LEU A 135 -0.81 6.24 -30.41
N GLY A 136 -0.19 6.37 -29.23
CA GLY A 136 -0.76 7.01 -28.06
C GLY A 136 -1.76 6.12 -27.34
N PHE A 137 -2.12 6.51 -26.12
CA PHE A 137 -3.03 5.73 -25.28
C PHE A 137 -4.51 5.86 -25.70
N GLY A 138 -4.83 6.41 -26.87
CA GLY A 138 -6.20 6.81 -27.24
C GLY A 138 -7.23 5.67 -27.15
N ALA A 139 -6.87 4.46 -27.59
CA ALA A 139 -7.75 3.28 -27.49
C ALA A 139 -7.88 2.78 -26.05
N LEU A 140 -6.79 2.76 -25.28
CA LEU A 140 -6.76 2.32 -23.88
C LEU A 140 -7.51 3.29 -22.96
N VAL A 141 -7.29 4.60 -23.14
CA VAL A 141 -7.94 5.68 -22.40
C VAL A 141 -9.43 5.72 -22.70
N LYS A 142 -9.88 5.40 -23.92
CA LYS A 142 -11.32 5.28 -24.22
C LYS A 142 -11.99 4.12 -23.46
N GLN A 143 -11.27 3.03 -23.20
CA GLN A 143 -11.77 1.94 -22.35
C GLN A 143 -11.83 2.33 -20.87
N ILE A 144 -10.86 3.14 -20.40
CA ILE A 144 -10.76 3.62 -19.01
C ILE A 144 -11.71 4.80 -18.72
N LYS A 145 -12.03 5.63 -19.74
CA LYS A 145 -12.95 6.78 -19.66
C LYS A 145 -14.43 6.38 -19.63
N ARG A 146 -14.78 5.09 -19.57
CA ARG A 146 -16.08 4.74 -18.99
C ARG A 146 -16.05 5.38 -17.60
N PRO A 147 -16.91 6.36 -17.31
CA PRO A 147 -16.87 6.99 -16.01
C PRO A 147 -16.90 5.84 -15.00
N TYR A 148 -15.91 5.80 -14.11
CA TYR A 148 -16.09 5.18 -12.81
C TYR A 148 -17.16 6.05 -12.10
N SER A 149 -18.37 6.14 -12.68
CA SER A 149 -19.60 6.33 -11.94
C SER A 149 -19.45 5.35 -10.82
N ALA A 150 -19.35 5.87 -9.60
CA ALA A 150 -19.10 5.11 -8.42
C ALA A 150 -19.75 3.73 -8.59
N GLN A 151 -18.95 2.67 -8.67
CA GLN A 151 -19.45 1.34 -8.39
C GLN A 151 -19.75 1.30 -6.88
N ASP A 152 -20.62 2.20 -6.43
CA ASP A 152 -21.34 2.17 -5.15
C ASP A 152 -22.16 0.87 -5.09
N ASN A 153 -22.45 0.29 -6.25
CA ASN A 153 -22.74 -1.11 -6.36
C ASN A 153 -21.42 -1.87 -6.56
N ILE A 154 -20.82 -2.35 -5.46
CA ILE A 154 -20.28 -3.72 -5.51
C ILE A 154 -21.40 -4.51 -6.16
N PRO A 155 -21.25 -5.06 -7.38
CA PRO A 155 -22.35 -5.79 -7.99
C PRO A 155 -22.80 -6.80 -6.95
N GLU A 156 -24.06 -6.77 -6.55
CA GLU A 156 -24.62 -7.66 -5.53
C GLU A 156 -24.19 -9.11 -5.80
N LEU A 157 -24.02 -9.44 -7.08
CA LEU A 157 -23.33 -10.58 -7.66
C LEU A 157 -22.00 -11.05 -7.01
N LEU A 158 -21.13 -10.14 -6.56
CA LEU A 158 -19.90 -10.48 -5.82
C LEU A 158 -20.18 -10.91 -4.38
N ARG A 159 -21.32 -10.50 -3.80
CA ARG A 159 -21.76 -10.86 -2.44
C ARG A 159 -22.57 -12.16 -2.40
N ILE A 160 -23.21 -12.54 -3.51
CA ILE A 160 -24.04 -13.74 -3.61
C ILE A 160 -23.15 -15.00 -3.67
N SER A 161 -23.52 -16.00 -2.88
CA SER A 161 -22.96 -17.36 -2.88
C SER A 161 -23.09 -18.00 -4.26
N SER A 162 -22.06 -18.71 -4.71
CA SER A 162 -22.07 -19.39 -6.02
C SER A 162 -23.20 -20.42 -6.18
N THR A 163 -23.81 -20.86 -5.08
CA THR A 163 -24.94 -21.79 -5.05
C THR A 163 -26.27 -21.19 -5.51
N ASP A 164 -26.41 -19.86 -5.51
CA ASP A 164 -27.69 -19.17 -5.77
C ASP A 164 -27.73 -18.43 -7.11
N LEU A 165 -26.71 -18.60 -7.97
CA LEU A 165 -26.53 -17.84 -9.20
C LEU A 165 -26.94 -18.62 -10.44
N SER A 166 -27.58 -17.93 -11.38
CA SER A 166 -27.79 -18.48 -12.73
C SER A 166 -26.46 -18.68 -13.47
N ALA A 167 -26.46 -19.53 -14.50
CA ALA A 167 -25.26 -19.74 -15.33
C ALA A 167 -24.76 -18.43 -15.98
N ALA A 168 -25.67 -17.53 -16.35
CA ALA A 168 -25.33 -16.22 -16.92
C ALA A 168 -24.69 -15.28 -15.89
N ASP A 169 -25.18 -15.31 -14.66
CA ASP A 169 -24.64 -14.49 -13.56
C ASP A 169 -23.27 -15.00 -13.10
N THR A 170 -23.07 -16.32 -13.11
CA THR A 170 -21.76 -16.94 -12.86
C THR A 170 -20.73 -16.49 -13.90
N LEU A 171 -21.10 -16.41 -15.17
CA LEU A 171 -20.22 -15.94 -16.25
C LEU A 171 -19.84 -14.47 -16.07
N LYS A 172 -20.82 -13.60 -15.78
CA LYS A 172 -20.56 -12.17 -15.46
C LYS A 172 -19.67 -12.00 -14.23
N LYS A 173 -19.87 -12.82 -13.20
CA LYS A 173 -19.04 -12.83 -11.99
C LYS A 173 -17.60 -13.19 -12.32
N ASN A 174 -17.39 -14.22 -13.13
CA ASN A 174 -16.07 -14.64 -13.57
C ASN A 174 -15.38 -13.59 -14.45
N GLU A 175 -16.12 -12.88 -15.32
CA GLU A 175 -15.59 -11.75 -16.10
C GLU A 175 -15.13 -10.60 -15.19
N LEU A 176 -15.94 -10.22 -14.19
CA LEU A 176 -15.60 -9.20 -13.20
C LEU A 176 -14.36 -9.59 -12.38
N LEU A 177 -14.30 -10.85 -11.91
CA LEU A 177 -13.16 -11.40 -11.18
C LEU A 177 -11.92 -11.58 -12.08
N GLY A 178 -12.11 -11.61 -13.40
CA GLY A 178 -11.04 -11.71 -14.41
C GLY A 178 -10.03 -10.56 -14.35
N LEU A 179 -10.43 -9.38 -13.84
CA LEU A 179 -9.53 -8.26 -13.54
C LEU A 179 -8.44 -8.64 -12.53
N ARG A 180 -8.73 -9.59 -11.64
CA ARG A 180 -7.80 -10.09 -10.64
C ARG A 180 -7.88 -11.62 -10.53
N LYS A 181 -7.28 -12.29 -11.52
CA LYS A 181 -7.19 -13.76 -11.61
C LYS A 181 -6.70 -14.46 -10.33
N THR A 182 -5.91 -13.77 -9.48
CA THR A 182 -5.46 -14.32 -8.20
C THR A 182 -6.60 -14.64 -7.23
N ILE A 183 -7.77 -13.97 -7.35
CA ILE A 183 -8.95 -14.29 -6.52
C ILE A 183 -9.48 -15.67 -6.90
N LEU A 184 -9.64 -15.93 -8.21
CA LEU A 184 -10.08 -17.23 -8.73
C LEU A 184 -9.11 -18.35 -8.35
N LEU A 185 -7.80 -18.07 -8.44
CA LEU A 185 -6.77 -19.03 -8.02
C LEU A 185 -6.82 -19.31 -6.51
N ALA A 186 -7.10 -18.30 -5.67
CA ALA A 186 -7.21 -18.47 -4.23
C ALA A 186 -8.42 -19.33 -3.84
N GLU A 187 -9.55 -19.14 -4.55
CA GLU A 187 -10.77 -19.95 -4.38
C GLU A 187 -10.50 -21.40 -4.78
N GLN A 188 -9.86 -21.64 -5.93
CA GLN A 188 -9.50 -22.98 -6.40
C GLN A 188 -8.57 -23.72 -5.44
N ASN A 189 -7.62 -23.02 -4.82
CA ASN A 189 -6.67 -23.61 -3.88
C ASN A 189 -7.17 -23.65 -2.42
N ASN A 190 -8.37 -23.14 -2.15
CA ASN A 190 -8.98 -23.10 -0.82
C ASN A 190 -8.08 -22.47 0.29
N ILE A 191 -7.29 -21.44 -0.07
CA ILE A 191 -6.35 -20.78 0.86
C ILE A 191 -7.01 -19.67 1.71
N GLY A 192 -8.34 -19.57 1.67
CA GLY A 192 -9.11 -18.52 2.34
C GLY A 192 -8.85 -18.43 3.84
N SER A 193 -8.73 -19.57 4.52
CA SER A 193 -8.44 -19.64 5.95
C SER A 193 -7.04 -19.15 6.30
N GLU A 194 -6.05 -19.37 5.43
CA GLU A 194 -4.66 -18.97 5.65
C GLU A 194 -4.46 -17.46 5.46
N ILE A 195 -5.08 -16.90 4.42
CA ILE A 195 -4.95 -15.46 4.11
C ILE A 195 -5.70 -14.56 5.10
N ARG A 196 -6.69 -15.10 5.82
CA ARG A 196 -7.43 -14.38 6.88
C ARG A 196 -6.50 -13.86 7.99
N LYS A 197 -5.38 -14.53 8.24
CA LYS A 197 -4.38 -14.12 9.23
C LYS A 197 -3.73 -12.76 8.91
N PHE A 198 -3.83 -12.29 7.67
CA PHE A 198 -3.29 -10.99 7.24
C PHE A 198 -4.32 -9.85 7.31
N MET A 199 -5.53 -10.12 7.79
CA MET A 199 -6.57 -9.12 7.95
C MET A 199 -6.61 -8.59 9.37
N ILE A 200 -6.78 -7.29 9.53
CA ILE A 200 -6.94 -6.69 10.85
C ILE A 200 -8.25 -7.15 11.51
N ARG A 201 -8.24 -7.22 12.85
CA ARG A 201 -9.36 -7.75 13.62
C ARG A 201 -10.72 -7.08 13.35
N PRO A 202 -10.85 -5.75 13.22
CA PRO A 202 -12.13 -5.12 12.90
C PRO A 202 -12.74 -5.59 11.58
N VAL A 203 -11.90 -5.83 10.56
CA VAL A 203 -12.35 -6.34 9.26
C VAL A 203 -12.77 -7.80 9.37
N LEU A 204 -11.99 -8.62 10.08
CA LEU A 204 -12.34 -10.03 10.31
C LEU A 204 -13.66 -10.18 11.06
N THR A 205 -13.88 -9.41 12.13
CA THR A 205 -15.14 -9.43 12.89
C THR A 205 -16.34 -9.08 12.01
N GLN A 206 -16.18 -8.12 11.10
CA GLN A 206 -17.25 -7.73 10.17
C GLN A 206 -17.56 -8.83 9.14
N ILE A 207 -16.50 -9.48 8.62
CA ILE A 207 -16.64 -10.62 7.70
C ILE A 207 -17.34 -11.79 8.40
N ASP A 208 -16.94 -12.11 9.64
CA ASP A 208 -17.50 -13.24 10.40
C ASP A 208 -18.96 -13.00 10.81
N ALA A 209 -19.30 -11.74 11.07
CA ALA A 209 -20.68 -11.32 11.31
C ALA A 209 -21.54 -11.26 10.03
N HIS A 210 -20.97 -11.56 8.85
CA HIS A 210 -21.64 -11.44 7.54
C HIS A 210 -22.19 -10.04 7.29
N GLN A 211 -21.53 -9.02 7.84
CA GLN A 211 -21.97 -7.64 7.71
C GLN A 211 -21.21 -6.90 6.60
N PRO A 212 -21.83 -5.92 5.93
CA PRO A 212 -21.16 -5.07 4.96
C PRO A 212 -19.94 -4.36 5.57
N LEU A 213 -18.83 -4.28 4.83
CA LEU A 213 -17.60 -3.60 5.26
C LEU A 213 -17.78 -2.07 5.28
N GLU A 214 -18.79 -1.55 4.60
CA GLU A 214 -19.19 -0.14 4.59
C GLU A 214 -19.57 0.36 5.99
N TYR A 215 -19.97 -0.54 6.90
CA TYR A 215 -20.24 -0.21 8.30
C TYR A 215 -18.99 0.10 9.12
N LEU A 216 -17.80 -0.20 8.58
CA LEU A 216 -16.53 0.24 9.13
C LEU A 216 -16.18 1.68 8.71
N THR A 217 -16.93 2.26 7.79
CA THR A 217 -16.74 3.64 7.33
C THR A 217 -17.40 4.60 8.31
N GLU A 218 -16.59 5.32 9.09
CA GLU A 218 -17.06 6.32 10.06
C GLU A 218 -16.02 7.41 10.31
N MET A 219 -16.50 8.60 10.68
CA MET A 219 -15.66 9.63 11.31
C MET A 219 -15.65 9.37 12.81
N ARG A 220 -14.45 9.18 13.38
CA ARG A 220 -14.32 8.73 14.75
C ARG A 220 -13.15 9.38 15.47
N GLN A 221 -13.33 9.67 16.75
CA GLN A 221 -12.23 10.04 17.63
C GLN A 221 -11.43 8.78 17.98
N VAL A 222 -10.14 8.78 17.64
CA VAL A 222 -9.22 7.67 17.92
C VAL A 222 -7.94 8.22 18.52
N SER A 223 -7.16 7.34 19.17
CA SER A 223 -5.77 7.63 19.52
C SER A 223 -4.82 6.85 18.62
N ILE A 224 -3.91 7.56 17.97
CA ILE A 224 -2.92 7.03 17.03
C ILE A 224 -1.57 6.97 17.72
N LEU A 225 -0.92 5.81 17.64
CA LEU A 225 0.51 5.67 17.95
C LEU A 225 1.23 5.36 16.65
N PHE A 226 2.20 6.21 16.33
CA PHE A 226 3.16 5.97 15.27
C PHE A 226 4.49 5.61 15.92
N ILE A 227 4.90 4.36 15.73
CA ILE A 227 6.13 3.81 16.29
C ILE A 227 7.15 3.77 15.17
N THR A 228 8.33 4.34 15.39
CA THR A 228 9.48 4.14 14.55
C THR A 228 10.59 3.46 15.34
N LEU A 229 11.24 2.48 14.75
CA LEU A 229 12.43 1.86 15.33
C LEU A 229 13.53 1.72 14.29
N LYS A 230 14.76 1.95 14.74
CA LYS A 230 15.96 1.84 13.92
C LYS A 230 16.70 0.55 14.25
N PRO A 231 16.55 -0.53 13.44
CA PRO A 231 17.39 -1.71 13.56
C PRO A 231 18.87 -1.39 13.30
N ARG A 232 19.73 -2.19 13.93
CA ARG A 232 21.17 -2.21 13.66
C ARG A 232 21.40 -2.70 12.24
N GLU A 233 22.38 -2.11 11.57
CA GLU A 233 22.78 -2.54 10.24
C GLU A 233 23.27 -4.00 10.28
N GLY A 234 22.81 -4.79 9.32
CA GLY A 234 23.08 -6.21 9.28
C GLY A 234 22.50 -6.86 8.01
N PRO A 235 22.75 -8.15 7.80
CA PRO A 235 22.23 -8.89 6.67
C PRO A 235 20.70 -9.01 6.74
N PHE A 236 20.05 -9.14 5.58
CA PHE A 236 18.58 -9.18 5.46
C PHE A 236 17.87 -10.19 6.37
N PRO A 237 18.36 -11.44 6.57
CA PRO A 237 17.70 -12.37 7.48
C PRO A 237 17.63 -11.84 8.91
N GLN A 238 18.69 -11.19 9.38
CA GLN A 238 18.74 -10.61 10.73
C GLN A 238 17.77 -9.42 10.86
N LEU A 239 17.68 -8.58 9.82
CA LEU A 239 16.70 -7.51 9.75
C LEU A 239 15.27 -8.05 9.83
N VAL A 240 14.94 -9.10 9.06
CA VAL A 240 13.62 -9.75 9.10
C VAL A 240 13.31 -10.32 10.48
N THR A 241 14.29 -10.92 11.16
CA THR A 241 14.12 -11.40 12.54
C THR A 241 13.82 -10.26 13.51
N ILE A 242 14.55 -9.14 13.43
CA ILE A 242 14.31 -7.96 14.28
C ILE A 242 12.91 -7.40 14.01
N VAL A 243 12.52 -7.25 12.74
CA VAL A 243 11.19 -6.78 12.32
C VAL A 243 10.10 -7.69 12.87
N ASN A 244 10.27 -9.00 12.72
CA ASN A 244 9.31 -9.98 13.21
C ASN A 244 9.15 -9.94 14.73
N ASN A 245 10.25 -9.89 15.48
CA ASN A 245 10.22 -9.82 16.94
C ASN A 245 9.59 -8.51 17.42
N ALA A 246 9.95 -7.38 16.81
CA ALA A 246 9.37 -6.07 17.12
C ALA A 246 7.85 -6.05 16.84
N TYR A 247 7.41 -6.64 15.73
CA TYR A 247 6.00 -6.77 15.39
C TYR A 247 5.25 -7.62 16.44
N GLN A 248 5.78 -8.79 16.80
CA GLN A 248 5.15 -9.68 17.79
C GLN A 248 5.03 -9.04 19.16
N ILE A 249 6.10 -8.41 19.67
CA ILE A 249 6.09 -7.67 20.94
C ILE A 249 5.05 -6.56 20.91
N THR A 250 4.98 -5.81 19.80
CA THR A 250 4.01 -4.73 19.64
C THR A 250 2.59 -5.26 19.65
N CYS A 251 2.29 -6.30 18.85
CA CYS A 251 0.97 -6.94 18.83
C CYS A 251 0.54 -7.41 20.22
N GLU A 252 1.42 -8.09 20.97
CA GLU A 252 1.10 -8.59 22.30
C GLU A 252 0.68 -7.48 23.27
N ILE A 253 1.43 -6.37 23.32
CA ILE A 253 1.16 -5.24 24.22
C ILE A 253 -0.10 -4.48 23.78
N VAL A 254 -0.27 -4.28 22.47
CA VAL A 254 -1.40 -3.55 21.88
C VAL A 254 -2.71 -4.30 22.13
N TYR A 255 -2.74 -5.61 21.90
CA TYR A 255 -3.96 -6.42 22.07
C TYR A 255 -4.38 -6.54 23.53
N LYS A 256 -3.43 -6.65 24.48
CA LYS A 256 -3.72 -6.56 25.92
C LYS A 256 -4.39 -5.23 26.32
N SER A 257 -4.14 -4.18 25.54
CA SER A 257 -4.69 -2.83 25.77
C SER A 257 -5.92 -2.53 24.90
N MET A 258 -6.50 -3.53 24.22
CA MET A 258 -7.62 -3.37 23.29
C MET A 258 -7.33 -2.39 22.13
N GLY A 259 -6.06 -2.28 21.69
CA GLY A 259 -5.69 -1.55 20.48
C GLY A 259 -5.64 -2.46 19.25
N CYS A 260 -5.39 -1.88 18.08
CA CYS A 260 -5.23 -2.61 16.83
C CYS A 260 -3.96 -2.15 16.09
N VAL A 261 -3.11 -3.10 15.71
CA VAL A 261 -1.98 -2.85 14.80
C VAL A 261 -2.52 -2.82 13.37
N ASN A 262 -2.47 -1.66 12.73
CA ASN A 262 -3.09 -1.46 11.42
C ASN A 262 -2.12 -1.75 10.27
N LYS A 263 -0.90 -1.18 10.33
CA LYS A 263 0.12 -1.34 9.28
C LYS A 263 1.51 -1.41 9.89
N ILE A 264 2.36 -2.21 9.24
CA ILE A 264 3.82 -2.18 9.43
C ILE A 264 4.47 -1.96 8.07
N ILE A 265 5.44 -1.06 8.03
CA ILE A 265 6.17 -0.73 6.82
C ILE A 265 7.65 -0.63 7.17
N LEU A 266 8.51 -1.25 6.36
CA LEU A 266 9.95 -1.08 6.47
C LEU A 266 10.42 -0.10 5.40
N PHE A 267 10.97 1.03 5.83
CA PHE A 267 11.44 2.10 4.95
C PHE A 267 12.88 2.48 5.30
N ASP A 268 13.79 2.43 4.33
CA ASP A 268 15.14 3.02 4.48
C ASP A 268 15.83 2.70 5.81
N LYS A 269 15.82 1.41 6.17
CA LYS A 269 16.34 0.87 7.43
C LYS A 269 15.52 1.17 8.68
N ASP A 270 14.46 1.97 8.64
CA ASP A 270 13.56 2.20 9.77
C ASP A 270 12.25 1.41 9.62
N ILE A 271 11.80 0.80 10.71
CA ILE A 271 10.46 0.20 10.76
C ILE A 271 9.48 1.24 11.23
N MET A 272 8.32 1.29 10.60
CA MET A 272 7.18 2.10 10.99
C MET A 272 6.02 1.18 11.32
N ILE A 273 5.46 1.29 12.52
CA ILE A 273 4.25 0.57 12.94
C ILE A 273 3.16 1.60 13.27
N LEU A 274 2.00 1.45 12.65
CA LEU A 274 0.80 2.25 12.91
C LEU A 274 -0.15 1.46 13.80
N VAL A 275 -0.40 1.98 14.99
CA VAL A 275 -1.37 1.42 15.96
C VAL A 275 -2.50 2.40 16.18
N VAL A 276 -3.72 1.87 16.31
CA VAL A 276 -4.94 2.65 16.48
C VAL A 276 -5.71 2.13 17.69
N PHE A 277 -6.09 3.04 18.59
CA PHE A 277 -6.98 2.80 19.72
C PHE A 277 -8.32 3.46 19.47
N GLY A 278 -9.38 2.80 19.93
CA GLY A 278 -10.74 3.31 19.81
C GLY A 278 -11.42 2.99 18.49
N LEU A 279 -10.98 1.97 17.75
CA LEU A 279 -11.75 1.46 16.61
C LEU A 279 -13.07 0.82 17.06
N ARG A 280 -14.00 0.62 16.11
CA ARG A 280 -15.26 -0.10 16.37
C ARG A 280 -14.97 -1.50 16.94
N GLY A 281 -15.69 -1.87 18.01
CA GLY A 281 -15.45 -3.11 18.77
C GLY A 281 -14.35 -3.00 19.84
N PHE A 282 -13.56 -1.94 19.81
CA PHE A 282 -12.41 -1.69 20.71
C PHE A 282 -12.54 -0.36 21.47
N LYS A 283 -13.75 0.21 21.55
CA LYS A 283 -13.97 1.49 22.24
C LYS A 283 -13.85 1.30 23.75
N HIS A 284 -13.09 2.17 24.39
CA HIS A 284 -12.93 2.18 25.85
C HIS A 284 -13.00 3.61 26.39
N GLU A 285 -13.43 3.79 27.65
CA GLU A 285 -13.61 5.12 28.24
C GLU A 285 -12.31 5.93 28.33
N SER A 286 -11.16 5.26 28.41
CA SER A 286 -9.84 5.86 28.61
C SER A 286 -8.82 5.51 27.52
N GLU A 287 -9.20 5.65 26.25
CA GLU A 287 -8.34 5.34 25.08
C GLU A 287 -7.01 6.11 25.08
N ALA A 288 -7.03 7.40 25.39
CA ALA A 288 -5.80 8.21 25.43
C ALA A 288 -4.83 7.73 26.53
N GLN A 289 -5.37 7.34 27.70
CA GLN A 289 -4.57 6.80 28.79
C GLN A 289 -4.00 5.42 28.43
N ALA A 290 -4.82 4.55 27.83
CA ALA A 290 -4.39 3.24 27.36
C ALA A 290 -3.30 3.38 26.28
N ALA A 291 -3.47 4.30 25.33
CA ALA A 291 -2.50 4.63 24.30
C ALA A 291 -1.15 5.06 24.89
N LEU A 292 -1.14 5.96 25.88
CA LEU A 292 0.10 6.41 26.53
C LEU A 292 0.79 5.30 27.33
N LYS A 293 0.03 4.51 28.10
CA LYS A 293 0.58 3.34 28.83
C LYS A 293 1.15 2.31 27.87
N CYS A 294 0.44 2.04 26.77
CA CYS A 294 0.87 1.12 25.73
C CYS A 294 2.15 1.63 25.04
N ALA A 295 2.20 2.91 24.67
CA ALA A 295 3.39 3.54 24.09
C ALA A 295 4.61 3.40 25.01
N TYR A 296 4.47 3.67 26.30
CA TYR A 296 5.56 3.50 27.27
C TYR A 296 6.05 2.04 27.33
N SER A 297 5.13 1.08 27.46
CA SER A 297 5.46 -0.34 27.51
C SER A 297 6.13 -0.82 26.23
N ILE A 298 5.63 -0.40 25.06
CA ILE A 298 6.23 -0.73 23.76
C ILE A 298 7.65 -0.16 23.67
N ARG A 299 7.84 1.13 23.98
CA ARG A 299 9.17 1.75 23.93
C ARG A 299 10.14 1.01 24.82
N LYS A 300 9.74 0.68 26.05
CA LYS A 300 10.58 -0.07 27.01
C LYS A 300 10.97 -1.45 26.46
N SER A 301 10.00 -2.22 25.96
CA SER A 301 10.26 -3.58 25.46
C SER A 301 11.09 -3.58 24.16
N LEU A 302 10.80 -2.66 23.23
CA LEU A 302 11.53 -2.56 21.97
C LEU A 302 12.94 -2.00 22.15
N SER A 303 13.17 -1.11 23.12
CA SER A 303 14.53 -0.62 23.43
C SER A 303 15.42 -1.69 24.05
N GLY A 304 14.82 -2.72 24.68
CA GLY A 304 15.53 -3.89 25.19
C GLY A 304 15.71 -5.02 24.17
N LEU A 305 15.17 -4.89 22.95
CA LEU A 305 15.28 -5.90 21.92
C LEU A 305 16.67 -5.84 21.27
N ASP A 306 17.35 -6.99 21.21
CA ASP A 306 18.67 -7.04 20.57
C ASP A 306 18.60 -6.64 19.09
N GLY A 307 19.58 -5.86 18.65
CA GLY A 307 19.61 -5.28 17.31
C GLY A 307 18.72 -4.06 17.11
N VAL A 308 18.08 -3.48 18.13
CA VAL A 308 17.40 -2.17 18.03
C VAL A 308 18.30 -1.06 18.57
N GLN A 309 18.54 -0.01 17.79
CA GLN A 309 19.37 1.14 18.17
C GLN A 309 18.56 2.26 18.82
N ASP A 310 17.39 2.54 18.26
CA ASP A 310 16.56 3.66 18.67
C ASP A 310 15.08 3.33 18.48
N VAL A 311 14.23 3.90 19.33
CA VAL A 311 12.78 3.75 19.31
C VAL A 311 12.13 5.08 19.68
N SER A 312 11.36 5.63 18.74
CA SER A 312 10.55 6.84 18.96
C SER A 312 9.08 6.57 18.69
N ILE A 313 8.20 7.20 19.49
CA ILE A 313 6.75 7.01 19.40
C ILE A 313 6.05 8.36 19.45
N GLY A 314 5.29 8.65 18.40
CA GLY A 314 4.39 9.80 18.34
C GLY A 314 2.96 9.38 18.69
N VAL A 315 2.37 10.01 19.71
CA VAL A 315 0.99 9.76 20.14
C VAL A 315 0.12 10.98 19.90
N THR A 316 -1.04 10.79 19.26
CA THR A 316 -2.03 11.87 19.08
C THR A 316 -3.45 11.33 19.23
N THR A 317 -4.39 12.19 19.62
CA THR A 317 -5.81 11.84 19.71
C THR A 317 -6.62 12.88 18.95
N GLY A 318 -7.63 12.42 18.21
CA GLY A 318 -8.52 13.32 17.47
C GLY A 318 -9.39 12.59 16.46
N GLN A 319 -10.19 13.37 15.74
CA GLN A 319 -11.11 12.86 14.71
C GLN A 319 -10.35 12.41 13.46
N VAL A 320 -10.68 11.23 12.98
CA VAL A 320 -10.15 10.64 11.75
C VAL A 320 -11.26 9.98 10.95
N TYR A 321 -11.03 9.85 9.66
CA TYR A 321 -11.76 8.93 8.82
C TYR A 321 -11.22 7.51 9.02
N CYS A 322 -12.09 6.57 9.35
CA CYS A 322 -11.83 5.13 9.37
C CYS A 322 -12.68 4.48 8.28
N GLY A 323 -12.11 3.56 7.49
CA GLY A 323 -12.91 2.83 6.49
C GLY A 323 -12.07 1.93 5.59
N VAL A 324 -12.75 1.13 4.78
CA VAL A 324 -12.11 0.28 3.77
C VAL A 324 -12.02 1.04 2.45
N VAL A 325 -10.79 1.37 2.02
CA VAL A 325 -10.52 2.25 0.88
C VAL A 325 -9.89 1.46 -0.27
N GLY A 326 -10.39 1.67 -1.49
CA GLY A 326 -9.85 1.11 -2.73
C GLY A 326 -10.91 0.49 -3.63
N HIS A 327 -10.46 -0.18 -4.69
CA HIS A 327 -11.33 -0.89 -5.61
C HIS A 327 -12.01 -2.09 -4.91
N PRO A 328 -13.25 -2.48 -5.26
CA PRO A 328 -13.91 -3.66 -4.66
C PRO A 328 -13.06 -4.95 -4.65
N LEU A 329 -12.26 -5.14 -5.70
CA LEU A 329 -11.32 -6.28 -5.84
C LEU A 329 -9.96 -6.07 -5.16
N ARG A 330 -9.64 -4.86 -4.70
CA ARG A 330 -8.38 -4.50 -4.02
C ARG A 330 -8.59 -3.25 -3.17
N ARG A 331 -8.88 -3.47 -1.88
CA ARG A 331 -9.09 -2.43 -0.88
C ARG A 331 -8.43 -2.82 0.44
N GLU A 332 -8.11 -1.82 1.25
CA GLU A 332 -7.49 -1.98 2.56
C GLU A 332 -8.18 -1.10 3.59
N PHE A 333 -8.32 -1.59 4.82
CA PHE A 333 -8.73 -0.73 5.91
C PHE A 333 -7.66 0.34 6.14
N THR A 334 -8.09 1.60 6.17
CA THR A 334 -7.20 2.75 6.24
C THR A 334 -7.79 3.78 7.20
N VAL A 335 -6.90 4.39 7.97
CA VAL A 335 -7.22 5.53 8.83
C VAL A 335 -6.55 6.77 8.26
N ILE A 336 -7.33 7.82 8.02
CA ILE A 336 -6.90 9.06 7.35
C ILE A 336 -7.30 10.24 8.22
N GLY A 337 -6.35 11.14 8.50
CA GLY A 337 -6.65 12.38 9.21
C GLY A 337 -5.40 13.18 9.53
N ALA A 338 -5.59 14.47 9.82
CA ALA A 338 -4.48 15.37 10.16
C ALA A 338 -3.72 14.91 11.40
N ILE A 339 -4.41 14.27 12.36
CA ILE A 339 -3.77 13.73 13.57
C ILE A 339 -2.88 12.52 13.27
N VAL A 340 -3.25 11.67 12.30
CA VAL A 340 -2.40 10.56 11.82
C VAL A 340 -1.09 11.10 11.29
N ASN A 341 -1.15 12.13 10.44
CA ASN A 341 0.05 12.79 9.89
C ASN A 341 0.86 13.51 10.97
N LYS A 342 0.19 14.10 11.97
CA LYS A 342 0.86 14.75 13.10
C LYS A 342 1.64 13.73 13.94
N ALA A 343 1.05 12.58 14.26
CA ALA A 343 1.75 11.50 14.96
C ALA A 343 2.97 10.99 14.19
N ALA A 344 2.85 10.82 12.86
CA ALA A 344 3.99 10.44 12.01
C ALA A 344 5.12 11.49 12.04
N ARG A 345 4.79 12.79 12.10
CA ARG A 345 5.79 13.86 12.22
C ARG A 345 6.42 13.93 13.61
N LEU A 346 5.65 13.65 14.67
CA LEU A 346 6.15 13.64 16.04
C LEU A 346 7.22 12.56 16.25
N MET A 347 6.99 11.34 15.78
CA MET A 347 7.97 10.25 15.92
C MET A 347 9.29 10.52 15.18
N CYS A 348 9.27 11.31 14.10
CA CYS A 348 10.48 11.66 13.35
C CYS A 348 11.26 12.81 14.00
N LYS A 349 10.57 13.74 14.68
CA LYS A 349 11.21 14.91 15.30
C LYS A 349 11.81 14.63 16.67
N PHE A 350 11.25 13.70 17.43
CA PHE A 350 11.66 13.38 18.80
C PHE A 350 12.30 12.00 18.86
N ARG A 351 13.41 11.83 18.13
CA ARG A 351 14.31 10.67 18.27
C ARG A 351 15.31 10.92 19.38
#